data_AF-K2F842-F1
#
_entry.id   AF-K2F842-F1
#
_cell.length_a   1.000
_cell.length_b   1.000
_cell.length_c   1.000
_cell.angle_alpha   90.00
_cell.angle_beta   90.00
_cell.angle_gamma   90.00
#
_symmetry.space_group_name_H-M   'P 1'
#
loop_
_entity.id
_entity.type
_entity.pdbx_description
1 polymer ?
#
loop_
_entity_poly.entity_id
_entity_poly.type
_entity_poly.pdbx_seq_one_letter_code
_entity_poly.pdbx_strand_id
1 'polypeptide(L)'
;MHLSKNNNAFTLVELIVVIVILAILATIAFLSFSSQSASARDSTRLADMSNIAKWLSVFNAIAGKLPLPDSKIDITASWTIVWYQWYAWTSVLSMIKLSNWWKDPLDKEVYYTYSTNSNRARYQILWFLEDGNNQSLSYSPDLIRNSLKEANADPSSYSWRYSIMKWDSVWILLNSTTMVPVQTANANIDLVTTNSGSSYKVVFTKEPAVIATGTWIFSNMLVRSPELMQDKSLASMDNSLVAYWDMETLVTSWALMVLKDLSKYWNNWICYNSWAQVSCNSTWQWPKIAIGNWKTGKMMTFDGVDDWIKVINPQSVNFDYNENHTVYIKMKMATNQLDTNYSFNYNCILEKWWSWWYPFVVRLNNQNNANPNKVYYARYDTVNLTAVYDTVAYNESSYNDYVFIKSNSNLNLYKNGIYGSGITDISVSTTKNNWDLIIWADNGNKRRFTWDIDEIRIYNRALSDSEISALTNSVK
;
A
#
# COMPACT_ATOMS: atom_id res chain seq x y z
N MET A 1 -11.43 90.95 29.70
CA MET A 1 -10.69 89.71 29.99
C MET A 1 -10.52 88.97 28.66
N HIS A 2 -9.38 89.13 27.98
CA HIS A 2 -9.10 88.42 26.72
C HIS A 2 -8.40 87.11 27.06
N LEU A 3 -9.06 85.98 26.81
CA LEU A 3 -8.44 84.65 26.84
C LEU A 3 -7.66 84.47 25.53
N SER A 4 -6.33 84.37 25.60
CA SER A 4 -5.54 83.96 24.43
C SER A 4 -5.75 82.47 24.17
N LYS A 5 -6.20 82.13 22.96
CA LYS A 5 -6.28 80.75 22.51
C LYS A 5 -4.87 80.30 22.12
N ASN A 6 -4.28 79.38 22.88
CA ASN A 6 -3.06 78.69 22.47
C ASN A 6 -3.39 77.76 21.30
N ASN A 7 -2.99 78.16 20.08
CA ASN A 7 -3.03 77.31 18.91
C ASN A 7 -1.85 76.34 18.96
N ASN A 8 -2.04 75.22 19.65
CA ASN A 8 -1.08 74.11 19.66
C ASN A 8 -1.20 73.37 18.32
N ALA A 9 -0.38 73.76 17.34
CA ALA A 9 -0.26 73.05 16.05
C ALA A 9 0.96 72.13 16.09
N PHE A 10 0.83 70.94 15.50
CA PHE A 10 1.94 69.99 15.35
C PHE A 10 2.99 70.53 14.37
N THR A 11 4.25 70.30 14.68
CA THR A 11 5.39 70.54 13.81
C THR A 11 5.42 69.53 12.66
N LEU A 12 6.07 69.91 11.55
CA LEU A 12 6.23 69.04 10.38
C LEU A 12 6.96 67.73 10.73
N VAL A 13 7.91 67.79 11.68
CA VAL A 13 8.62 66.60 12.17
C VAL A 13 7.68 65.67 12.94
N GLU A 14 6.84 66.21 13.84
CA GLU A 14 5.87 65.41 14.60
C GLU A 14 4.87 64.71 13.68
N LEU A 15 4.41 65.40 12.63
CA LEU A 15 3.49 64.81 11.67
C LEU A 15 4.14 63.66 10.88
N ILE A 16 5.41 63.79 10.48
CA ILE A 16 6.14 62.72 9.79
C ILE A 16 6.38 61.52 10.71
N VAL A 17 6.73 61.75 11.98
CA VAL A 17 6.91 60.64 12.95
C VAL A 17 5.61 59.86 13.14
N VAL A 18 4.47 60.56 13.24
CA VAL A 18 3.16 59.91 13.41
C VAL A 18 2.80 59.04 12.21
N ILE A 19 2.94 59.53 10.98
CA ILE A 19 2.60 58.74 9.78
C ILE A 19 3.53 57.52 9.63
N VAL A 20 4.81 57.64 10.01
CA VAL A 20 5.76 56.53 9.99
C VAL A 20 5.38 55.47 11.01
N ILE A 21 5.04 55.86 12.25
CA ILE A 21 4.58 54.93 13.28
C ILE A 21 3.28 54.24 12.83
N LEU A 22 2.32 54.99 12.28
CA LEU A 22 1.07 54.42 11.78
C LEU A 22 1.31 53.46 10.61
N ALA A 23 2.24 53.74 9.70
CA ALA A 23 2.60 52.84 8.61
C ALA A 23 3.21 51.53 9.13
N ILE A 24 4.11 51.59 10.12
CA ILE A 24 4.71 50.40 10.75
C ILE A 24 3.66 49.60 11.52
N LEU A 25 2.78 50.25 12.29
CA LEU A 25 1.71 49.57 13.03
C LEU A 25 0.70 48.91 12.08
N ALA A 26 0.35 49.58 10.97
CA ALA A 26 -0.57 49.06 9.98
C ALA A 26 -0.02 47.81 9.28
N THR A 27 1.28 47.78 8.93
CA THR A 27 1.88 46.59 8.28
C THR A 27 1.93 45.40 9.23
N ILE A 28 2.29 45.60 10.50
CA ILE A 28 2.28 44.53 11.52
C ILE A 28 0.85 44.03 11.76
N ALA A 29 -0.11 44.95 11.93
CA ALA A 29 -1.51 44.60 12.14
C ALA A 29 -2.09 43.82 10.94
N PHE A 30 -1.76 44.23 9.72
CA PHE A 30 -2.21 43.56 8.50
C PHE A 30 -1.63 42.15 8.37
N LEU A 31 -0.33 41.97 8.61
CA LEU A 31 0.31 40.65 8.60
C LEU A 31 -0.28 39.71 9.66
N SER A 32 -0.50 40.24 10.88
CA SER A 32 -1.14 39.50 11.97
C SER A 32 -2.59 39.09 11.64
N PHE A 33 -3.39 40.03 11.13
CA PHE A 33 -4.77 39.78 10.77
C PHE A 33 -4.92 38.79 9.60
N SER A 34 -4.02 38.86 8.61
CA SER A 34 -3.99 37.92 7.48
C SER A 34 -3.75 36.49 7.95
N SER A 35 -2.75 36.29 8.83
CA SER A 35 -2.45 34.98 9.44
C SER A 35 -3.62 34.44 10.28
N GLN A 36 -4.22 35.28 11.14
CA GLN A 36 -5.37 34.88 11.95
C GLN A 36 -6.60 34.53 11.11
N SER A 37 -6.81 35.25 10.00
CA SER A 37 -7.92 34.98 9.08
C SER A 37 -7.75 33.65 8.34
N ALA A 38 -6.52 33.34 7.91
CA ALA A 38 -6.19 32.03 7.31
C ALA A 38 -6.45 30.89 8.31
N SER A 39 -5.98 31.04 9.56
CA SER A 39 -6.20 30.06 10.63
C SER A 39 -7.68 29.83 10.95
N ALA A 40 -8.50 30.89 10.96
CA ALA A 40 -9.95 30.78 11.16
C ALA A 40 -10.64 30.05 9.99
N ARG A 41 -10.27 30.36 8.73
CA ARG A 41 -10.81 29.67 7.55
C ARG A 41 -10.42 28.19 7.53
N ASP A 42 -9.18 27.88 7.89
CA ASP A 42 -8.70 26.50 8.00
C ASP A 42 -9.43 25.72 9.11
N SER A 43 -9.73 26.37 10.24
CA SER A 43 -10.56 25.76 11.29
C SER A 43 -11.96 25.41 10.76
N THR A 44 -12.55 26.30 9.94
CA THR A 44 -13.81 26.01 9.24
C THR A 44 -13.65 24.84 8.26
N ARG A 45 -12.61 24.82 7.41
CA ARG A 45 -12.34 23.70 6.47
C ARG A 45 -12.23 22.36 7.18
N LEU A 46 -11.53 22.33 8.31
CA LEU A 46 -11.37 21.12 9.11
C LEU A 46 -12.68 20.64 9.72
N ALA A 47 -13.50 21.57 10.22
CA ALA A 47 -14.83 21.29 10.73
C ALA A 47 -15.75 20.79 9.60
N ASP A 48 -15.69 21.41 8.42
CA ASP A 48 -16.41 21.01 7.22
C ASP A 48 -16.10 19.58 6.80
N MET A 49 -14.82 19.27 6.61
CA MET A 49 -14.39 17.91 6.29
C MET A 49 -14.78 16.89 7.37
N SER A 50 -14.80 17.29 8.65
CA SER A 50 -15.24 16.42 9.75
C SER A 50 -16.73 16.11 9.67
N ASN A 51 -17.54 17.13 9.42
CA ASN A 51 -18.99 17.01 9.33
C ASN A 51 -19.42 16.25 8.08
N ILE A 52 -18.89 16.59 6.90
CA ILE A 52 -19.14 15.87 5.63
C ILE A 52 -18.97 14.38 5.86
N ALA A 53 -17.90 14.02 6.52
CA ALA A 53 -17.57 12.63 6.66
C ALA A 53 -18.27 11.88 7.78
N LYS A 54 -18.55 12.55 8.90
CA LYS A 54 -19.49 12.04 9.89
C LYS A 54 -20.81 11.66 9.21
N TRP A 55 -21.31 12.54 8.33
CA TRP A 55 -22.56 12.29 7.61
C TRP A 55 -22.43 11.26 6.49
N LEU A 56 -21.28 11.15 5.81
CA LEU A 56 -21.01 10.04 4.89
C LEU A 56 -21.00 8.69 5.62
N SER A 57 -20.42 8.64 6.82
CA SER A 57 -20.43 7.43 7.66
C SER A 57 -21.86 7.06 8.09
N VAL A 58 -22.66 8.03 8.51
CA VAL A 58 -24.09 7.83 8.83
C VAL A 58 -24.87 7.36 7.59
N PHE A 59 -24.64 8.00 6.44
CA PHE A 59 -25.29 7.62 5.19
C PHE A 59 -24.95 6.17 4.81
N ASN A 60 -23.68 5.78 4.88
CA ASN A 60 -23.24 4.42 4.59
C ASN A 60 -23.89 3.40 5.54
N ALA A 61 -24.00 3.72 6.83
CA ALA A 61 -24.65 2.86 7.81
C ALA A 61 -26.15 2.63 7.53
N ILE A 62 -26.82 3.61 6.91
CA ILE A 62 -28.26 3.53 6.60
C ILE A 62 -28.51 2.92 5.21
N ALA A 63 -27.78 3.38 4.19
CA ALA A 63 -27.99 3.02 2.79
C ALA A 63 -27.18 1.79 2.33
N GLY A 64 -26.18 1.37 3.12
CA GLY A 64 -25.25 0.28 2.79
C GLY A 64 -24.24 0.59 1.69
N LYS A 65 -24.35 1.75 1.04
CA LYS A 65 -23.42 2.26 0.03
C LYS A 65 -23.30 3.76 0.15
N LEU A 66 -22.11 4.28 -0.09
CA LEU A 66 -21.82 5.72 -0.17
C LEU A 66 -22.42 6.35 -1.44
N PRO A 67 -22.71 7.67 -1.42
CA PRO A 67 -23.21 8.36 -2.60
C PRO A 67 -22.13 8.40 -3.70
N LEU A 68 -22.55 8.34 -4.96
CA LEU A 68 -21.61 8.59 -6.06
C LEU A 68 -21.28 10.08 -6.12
N PRO A 69 -20.02 10.46 -6.44
CA PRO A 69 -19.69 11.85 -6.72
C PRO A 69 -20.52 12.37 -7.92
N ASP A 70 -21.02 13.61 -7.84
CA ASP A 70 -22.02 14.16 -8.77
C ASP A 70 -21.65 14.01 -10.26
N SER A 71 -20.57 14.66 -10.70
CA SER A 71 -20.06 14.57 -12.08
C SER A 71 -18.79 13.72 -12.11
N LYS A 72 -18.81 12.58 -11.42
CA LYS A 72 -17.66 11.67 -11.29
C LYS A 72 -16.84 11.49 -12.58
N ILE A 73 -15.53 11.60 -12.43
CA ILE A 73 -14.60 10.92 -13.32
C ILE A 73 -14.40 9.49 -12.82
N ASP A 74 -14.31 8.57 -13.77
CA ASP A 74 -14.00 7.18 -13.51
C ASP A 74 -12.49 7.02 -13.55
N ILE A 75 -11.92 6.54 -12.43
CA ILE A 75 -10.55 6.06 -12.41
C ILE A 75 -10.59 4.55 -12.61
N THR A 76 -10.00 4.13 -13.71
CA THR A 76 -10.09 2.79 -14.24
C THR A 76 -8.70 2.13 -14.31
N ALA A 77 -8.68 0.82 -14.45
CA ALA A 77 -7.52 0.03 -14.79
C ALA A 77 -7.93 -0.92 -15.91
N SER A 78 -7.37 -0.73 -17.12
CA SER A 78 -7.80 -1.41 -18.33
C SER A 78 -9.33 -1.41 -18.48
N TRP A 79 -9.95 -0.23 -18.44
CA TRP A 79 -11.40 0.02 -18.54
C TRP A 79 -12.25 -0.52 -17.38
N THR A 80 -11.65 -1.21 -16.40
CA THR A 80 -12.36 -1.67 -15.20
C THR A 80 -12.37 -0.56 -14.16
N ILE A 81 -13.54 -0.21 -13.64
CA ILE A 81 -13.67 0.86 -12.65
C ILE A 81 -13.06 0.42 -11.32
N VAL A 82 -12.14 1.22 -10.83
CA VAL A 82 -11.47 0.99 -9.55
C VAL A 82 -12.03 1.94 -8.49
N TRP A 83 -12.14 3.23 -8.82
CA TRP A 83 -12.81 4.22 -7.97
C TRP A 83 -13.36 5.38 -8.77
N TYR A 84 -14.16 6.18 -8.09
CA TYR A 84 -14.76 7.41 -8.59
C TYR A 84 -14.17 8.59 -7.86
N GLN A 85 -13.96 9.69 -8.58
CA GLN A 85 -13.44 10.92 -7.99
C GLN A 85 -14.21 12.13 -8.55
N TRP A 86 -14.63 13.03 -7.67
CA TRP A 86 -15.12 14.37 -8.03
C TRP A 86 -15.11 15.27 -6.80
N TYR A 87 -15.81 16.38 -6.88
CA TYR A 87 -16.22 17.14 -5.72
C TYR A 87 -17.42 16.51 -4.99
N ALA A 88 -17.47 16.65 -3.66
CA ALA A 88 -18.69 16.48 -2.88
C ALA A 88 -19.62 17.66 -3.15
N TRP A 89 -20.30 17.62 -4.29
CA TRP A 89 -21.10 18.73 -4.78
C TRP A 89 -22.53 18.66 -4.21
N THR A 90 -23.45 19.44 -4.78
CA THR A 90 -24.77 19.71 -4.20
C THR A 90 -25.59 18.45 -3.97
N SER A 91 -25.55 17.45 -4.87
CA SER A 91 -26.32 16.22 -4.70
C SER A 91 -25.72 15.35 -3.61
N VAL A 92 -24.39 15.18 -3.57
CA VAL A 92 -23.71 14.46 -2.48
C VAL A 92 -24.03 15.10 -1.13
N LEU A 93 -23.87 16.43 -1.00
CA LEU A 93 -24.17 17.15 0.23
C LEU A 93 -25.64 16.99 0.65
N SER A 94 -26.57 17.11 -0.30
CA SER A 94 -28.00 16.93 -0.04
C SER A 94 -28.34 15.51 0.43
N MET A 95 -27.70 14.48 -0.16
CA MET A 95 -27.88 13.07 0.24
C MET A 95 -27.43 12.86 1.68
N ILE A 96 -26.32 13.47 2.09
CA ILE A 96 -25.77 13.37 3.45
C ILE A 96 -26.33 14.43 4.41
N LYS A 97 -27.44 15.10 4.05
CA LYS A 97 -28.16 16.08 4.88
C LYS A 97 -27.36 17.32 5.24
N LEU A 98 -26.39 17.68 4.41
CA LEU A 98 -25.70 18.96 4.45
C LEU A 98 -26.26 19.91 3.39
N SER A 99 -26.11 21.20 3.65
CA SER A 99 -26.57 22.26 2.76
C SER A 99 -25.54 22.54 1.66
N ASN A 100 -25.96 23.25 0.61
CA ASN A 100 -25.07 23.62 -0.50
C ASN A 100 -24.02 24.70 -0.15
N TRP A 101 -24.00 25.21 1.09
CA TRP A 101 -23.04 26.21 1.54
C TRP A 101 -21.74 25.61 2.12
N TRP A 102 -21.63 24.29 2.22
CA TRP A 102 -20.41 23.60 2.68
C TRP A 102 -19.36 23.58 1.56
N LYS A 103 -18.77 24.75 1.32
CA LYS A 103 -17.74 25.06 0.32
C LYS A 103 -16.53 25.68 1.00
N ASP A 104 -15.44 25.86 0.24
CA ASP A 104 -14.27 26.56 0.77
C ASP A 104 -14.62 27.99 1.24
N PRO A 105 -14.17 28.41 2.44
CA PRO A 105 -14.46 29.75 2.97
C PRO A 105 -13.81 30.90 2.18
N LEU A 106 -12.71 30.64 1.48
CA LEU A 106 -12.02 31.60 0.62
C LEU A 106 -12.53 31.48 -0.83
N ASP A 107 -12.58 30.26 -1.37
CA ASP A 107 -13.05 29.96 -2.73
C ASP A 107 -14.49 29.46 -2.69
N LYS A 108 -15.44 30.39 -2.48
CA LYS A 108 -16.87 30.11 -2.27
C LYS A 108 -17.60 29.40 -3.42
N GLU A 109 -16.92 29.03 -4.49
CA GLU A 109 -17.46 28.20 -5.58
C GLU A 109 -16.91 26.79 -5.61
N VAL A 110 -15.91 26.48 -4.78
CA VAL A 110 -15.23 25.19 -4.82
C VAL A 110 -15.61 24.34 -3.63
N TYR A 111 -15.92 23.09 -3.93
CA TYR A 111 -16.33 22.07 -2.99
C TYR A 111 -15.14 21.17 -2.64
N TYR A 112 -15.26 20.45 -1.53
CA TYR A 112 -14.25 19.49 -1.09
C TYR A 112 -14.12 18.32 -2.08
N THR A 113 -12.90 17.81 -2.30
CA THR A 113 -12.70 16.65 -3.17
C THR A 113 -13.09 15.37 -2.43
N TYR A 114 -13.84 14.52 -3.12
CA TYR A 114 -14.41 13.28 -2.60
C TYR A 114 -14.14 12.14 -3.58
N SER A 115 -13.58 11.04 -3.07
CA SER A 115 -13.44 9.80 -3.82
C SER A 115 -14.10 8.64 -3.09
N THR A 116 -14.61 7.67 -3.85
CA THR A 116 -15.18 6.43 -3.31
C THR A 116 -14.83 5.26 -4.21
N ASN A 117 -14.54 4.11 -3.62
CA ASN A 117 -14.15 2.91 -4.36
C ASN A 117 -15.31 2.37 -5.21
N SER A 118 -15.02 1.46 -6.15
CA SER A 118 -16.00 0.92 -7.10
C SER A 118 -17.26 0.33 -6.46
N ASN A 119 -17.11 -0.31 -5.30
CA ASN A 119 -18.22 -0.89 -4.53
C ASN A 119 -18.95 0.11 -3.61
N ARG A 120 -18.43 1.34 -3.48
CA ARG A 120 -18.95 2.43 -2.64
C ARG A 120 -19.01 2.12 -1.15
N ALA A 121 -18.05 1.33 -0.66
CA ALA A 121 -17.93 0.98 0.76
C ALA A 121 -16.94 1.86 1.52
N ARG A 122 -15.96 2.45 0.82
CA ARG A 122 -14.90 3.30 1.40
C ARG A 122 -14.88 4.67 0.72
N TYR A 123 -14.39 5.69 1.42
CA TYR A 123 -14.18 7.02 0.84
C TYR A 123 -12.98 7.75 1.39
N GLN A 124 -12.49 8.71 0.61
CA GLN A 124 -11.49 9.68 1.04
C GLN A 124 -11.98 11.09 0.73
N ILE A 125 -11.63 12.03 1.60
CA ILE A 125 -11.85 13.46 1.36
C ILE A 125 -10.49 14.15 1.35
N LEU A 126 -10.27 15.05 0.39
CA LEU A 126 -9.08 15.89 0.29
C LEU A 126 -9.49 17.37 0.27
N TRP A 127 -8.69 18.18 0.95
CA TRP A 127 -8.71 19.63 0.79
C TRP A 127 -7.34 20.29 0.96
N PHE A 128 -7.28 21.62 0.84
CA PHE A 128 -6.06 22.42 0.94
C PHE A 128 -6.20 23.54 1.98
N LEU A 129 -5.31 23.55 2.98
CA LEU A 129 -5.25 24.53 4.06
C LEU A 129 -4.33 25.70 3.70
N GLU A 130 -4.62 26.90 4.19
CA GLU A 130 -3.80 28.08 3.93
C GLU A 130 -2.54 28.15 4.82
N ASP A 131 -2.62 27.63 6.05
CA ASP A 131 -1.53 27.61 7.01
C ASP A 131 -1.18 26.17 7.44
N GLY A 132 -0.01 25.69 7.00
CA GLY A 132 0.52 24.38 7.38
C GLY A 132 0.87 24.24 8.86
N ASN A 133 0.96 25.35 9.61
CA ASN A 133 1.27 25.38 11.04
C ASN A 133 0.06 25.55 11.95
N ASN A 134 -1.16 25.50 11.41
CA ASN A 134 -2.39 25.76 12.14
C ASN A 134 -2.50 24.95 13.46
N GLN A 135 -2.74 25.64 14.58
CA GLN A 135 -2.84 25.00 15.90
C GLN A 135 -3.99 23.98 16.01
N SER A 136 -5.05 24.13 15.22
CA SER A 136 -6.14 23.13 15.18
C SER A 136 -5.67 21.76 14.70
N LEU A 137 -4.58 21.70 13.91
CA LEU A 137 -3.99 20.45 13.43
C LEU A 137 -3.28 19.69 14.55
N SER A 138 -2.70 20.37 15.56
CA SER A 138 -2.03 19.69 16.69
C SER A 138 -2.99 18.92 17.60
N TYR A 139 -4.30 19.21 17.50
CA TYR A 139 -5.34 18.54 18.27
C TYR A 139 -6.09 17.45 17.47
N SER A 140 -5.73 17.24 16.21
CA SER A 140 -6.33 16.20 15.36
C SER A 140 -5.54 14.89 15.55
N PRO A 141 -6.13 13.83 16.15
CA PRO A 141 -5.42 12.57 16.43
C PRO A 141 -4.86 11.88 15.19
N ASP A 142 -5.45 12.17 14.03
CA ASP A 142 -5.19 11.47 12.76
C ASP A 142 -4.16 12.17 11.85
N LEU A 143 -3.58 13.31 12.24
CA LEU A 143 -2.69 14.10 11.39
C LEU A 143 -1.31 14.24 12.03
N ILE A 144 -0.34 13.45 11.56
CA ILE A 144 1.07 13.73 11.82
C ILE A 144 1.43 14.95 10.96
N ARG A 145 1.86 16.07 11.57
CA ARG A 145 2.32 17.31 10.89
C ARG A 145 3.19 17.09 9.65
N ASN A 146 3.93 15.98 9.59
CA ASN A 146 4.82 15.59 8.50
C ASN A 146 4.11 15.14 7.19
N SER A 147 2.77 14.97 7.19
CA SER A 147 2.00 14.56 6.00
C SER A 147 1.46 15.72 5.16
N LEU A 148 1.53 16.96 5.66
CA LEU A 148 1.08 18.14 4.93
C LEU A 148 2.15 18.53 3.90
N LYS A 149 1.79 18.46 2.62
CA LYS A 149 2.65 18.97 1.54
C LYS A 149 2.03 20.23 0.95
N GLU A 150 2.86 21.25 0.77
CA GLU A 150 2.54 22.38 -0.09
C GLU A 150 2.10 21.86 -1.46
N ALA A 151 1.00 22.42 -1.93
CA ALA A 151 0.36 22.08 -3.18
C ALA A 151 0.68 23.18 -4.18
N ASN A 152 1.72 23.02 -5.01
CA ASN A 152 1.99 23.93 -6.13
C ASN A 152 0.93 23.77 -7.23
N ALA A 153 -0.30 24.21 -6.99
CA ALA A 153 -1.29 24.47 -8.03
C ALA A 153 -0.94 25.59 -8.98
N ASP A 154 -1.64 25.60 -10.11
CA ASP A 154 -1.67 26.77 -10.98
C ASP A 154 -1.88 28.02 -10.10
N PRO A 155 -1.19 29.14 -10.37
CA PRO A 155 -1.28 30.37 -9.57
C PRO A 155 -2.71 30.81 -9.24
N SER A 156 -3.69 30.38 -10.03
CA SER A 156 -5.11 30.69 -9.87
C SER A 156 -5.87 29.90 -8.81
N SER A 157 -5.37 28.78 -8.26
CA SER A 157 -6.25 27.86 -7.50
C SER A 157 -5.81 27.54 -6.06
N TYR A 158 -4.64 26.92 -5.81
CA TYR A 158 -4.28 26.44 -4.46
C TYR A 158 -2.75 26.42 -4.18
N SER A 159 -1.97 27.17 -4.97
CA SER A 159 -0.52 26.99 -5.15
C SER A 159 0.36 27.09 -3.91
N TRP A 160 -0.13 27.80 -2.90
CA TRP A 160 0.56 28.09 -1.65
C TRP A 160 -0.08 27.37 -0.45
N ARG A 161 -1.06 26.49 -0.71
CA ARG A 161 -1.84 25.79 0.32
C ARG A 161 -1.30 24.39 0.59
N TYR A 162 -1.69 23.81 1.71
CA TYR A 162 -1.23 22.53 2.24
C TYR A 162 -2.31 21.47 2.12
N SER A 163 -2.03 20.39 1.38
CA SER A 163 -2.99 19.29 1.22
C SER A 163 -3.26 18.53 2.53
N ILE A 164 -4.54 18.30 2.84
CA ILE A 164 -5.03 17.54 4.00
C ILE A 164 -6.08 16.52 3.55
N MET A 165 -6.07 15.34 4.16
CA MET A 165 -7.04 14.29 3.88
C MET A 165 -7.68 13.76 5.15
N LYS A 166 -8.82 13.09 4.99
CA LYS A 166 -9.46 12.30 6.05
C LYS A 166 -10.02 10.98 5.48
N TRP A 167 -10.20 10.00 6.37
CA TRP A 167 -10.91 8.70 6.17
C TRP A 167 -10.08 7.58 5.55
N ASP A 168 -10.66 6.81 4.63
CA ASP A 168 -10.02 5.61 4.08
C ASP A 168 -8.94 5.96 3.06
N SER A 169 -8.05 5.02 2.78
CA SER A 169 -7.09 5.11 1.68
C SER A 169 -7.70 4.60 0.37
N VAL A 170 -8.76 5.27 -0.12
CA VAL A 170 -9.33 5.02 -1.48
C VAL A 170 -8.48 5.66 -2.58
N TRP A 171 -7.76 6.71 -2.21
CA TRP A 171 -6.83 7.50 -3.03
C TRP A 171 -7.53 8.63 -3.78
N ILE A 172 -6.80 9.73 -3.92
CA ILE A 172 -7.19 10.91 -4.69
C ILE A 172 -6.02 11.27 -5.58
N LEU A 173 -6.26 11.31 -6.89
CA LEU A 173 -5.26 11.70 -7.88
C LEU A 173 -5.24 13.21 -8.02
N LEU A 174 -4.02 13.73 -7.95
CA LEU A 174 -3.67 15.09 -8.29
C LEU A 174 -2.73 15.08 -9.49
N ASN A 175 -2.72 16.15 -10.26
CA ASN A 175 -1.64 16.39 -11.23
C ASN A 175 -0.29 16.39 -10.50
N SER A 176 0.74 15.72 -11.04
CA SER A 176 2.04 15.61 -10.36
C SER A 176 2.74 16.94 -10.13
N THR A 177 2.55 17.89 -11.05
CA THR A 177 3.21 19.20 -11.04
C THR A 177 2.31 20.21 -10.38
N THR A 178 1.06 20.30 -10.85
CA THR A 178 0.12 21.32 -10.39
C THR A 178 -0.66 20.90 -9.16
N MET A 179 -0.60 19.68 -8.63
CA MET A 179 -1.39 19.30 -7.44
C MET A 179 -2.91 19.54 -7.54
N VAL A 180 -3.43 19.91 -8.72
CA VAL A 180 -4.85 20.17 -8.96
C VAL A 180 -5.54 18.80 -9.03
N PRO A 181 -6.68 18.61 -8.34
CA PRO A 181 -7.44 17.38 -8.45
C PRO A 181 -7.74 17.08 -9.91
N VAL A 182 -7.37 15.89 -10.39
CA VAL A 182 -7.43 15.57 -11.82
C VAL A 182 -8.84 15.64 -12.40
N GLN A 183 -9.86 15.63 -11.53
CA GLN A 183 -11.26 15.85 -11.89
C GLN A 183 -11.52 17.20 -12.57
N THR A 184 -10.67 18.22 -12.40
CA THR A 184 -10.85 19.52 -13.08
C THR A 184 -10.73 19.41 -14.60
N ALA A 185 -9.99 18.41 -15.11
CA ALA A 185 -9.90 18.14 -16.53
C ALA A 185 -11.17 17.48 -17.10
N ASN A 186 -12.09 17.03 -16.22
CA ASN A 186 -13.34 16.35 -16.57
C ASN A 186 -13.14 15.18 -17.55
N ALA A 187 -12.09 14.40 -17.33
CA ALA A 187 -11.73 13.25 -18.16
C ALA A 187 -11.47 12.02 -17.28
N ASN A 188 -11.97 10.87 -17.72
CA ASN A 188 -11.67 9.58 -17.10
C ASN A 188 -10.19 9.24 -17.28
N ILE A 189 -9.62 8.50 -16.33
CA ILE A 189 -8.21 8.12 -16.34
C ILE A 189 -8.13 6.61 -16.23
N ASP A 190 -7.28 6.00 -17.06
CA ASP A 190 -6.94 4.58 -16.96
C ASP A 190 -5.50 4.43 -16.47
N LEU A 191 -5.32 3.87 -15.28
CA LEU A 191 -4.02 3.74 -14.64
C LEU A 191 -3.08 2.75 -15.36
N VAL A 192 -3.62 1.84 -16.16
CA VAL A 192 -2.85 0.80 -16.83
C VAL A 192 -2.55 1.18 -18.27
N THR A 193 -3.51 1.78 -18.98
CA THR A 193 -3.40 2.07 -20.43
C THR A 193 -3.00 3.51 -20.74
N THR A 194 -3.19 4.46 -19.82
CA THR A 194 -2.75 5.84 -20.04
C THR A 194 -1.22 5.86 -20.12
N ASN A 195 -0.69 6.41 -21.23
CA ASN A 195 0.72 6.38 -21.57
C ASN A 195 1.62 6.75 -20.38
N SER A 196 2.68 5.97 -20.21
CA SER A 196 3.73 6.01 -19.19
C SER A 196 4.51 7.34 -19.05
N GLY A 197 4.04 8.43 -19.67
CA GLY A 197 4.58 9.79 -19.54
C GLY A 197 3.80 10.70 -18.61
N SER A 198 2.60 10.32 -18.15
CA SER A 198 1.84 11.10 -17.17
C SER A 198 2.07 10.56 -15.76
N SER A 199 2.74 11.35 -14.94
CA SER A 199 2.83 11.11 -13.50
C SER A 199 1.66 11.77 -12.79
N TYR A 200 1.14 11.10 -11.77
CA TYR A 200 0.14 11.65 -10.86
C TYR A 200 0.75 11.72 -9.47
N LYS A 201 0.27 12.68 -8.68
CA LYS A 201 0.54 12.71 -7.25
C LYS A 201 -0.64 12.10 -6.53
N VAL A 202 -0.38 11.05 -5.77
CA VAL A 202 -1.38 10.40 -4.91
C VAL A 202 -1.14 10.83 -3.49
N VAL A 203 -2.22 11.16 -2.79
CA VAL A 203 -2.16 11.61 -1.41
C VAL A 203 -2.80 10.54 -0.51
N PHE A 204 -2.06 10.10 0.51
CA PHE A 204 -2.46 9.00 1.41
C PHE A 204 -2.72 9.52 2.83
N THR A 205 -3.63 8.89 3.56
CA THR A 205 -3.95 9.33 4.94
C THR A 205 -2.84 9.09 5.95
N LYS A 206 -1.93 8.13 5.71
CA LYS A 206 -0.85 7.73 6.65
C LYS A 206 0.56 7.79 6.07
N GLU A 207 0.71 8.17 4.80
CA GLU A 207 1.99 8.17 4.09
C GLU A 207 2.20 9.48 3.34
N PRO A 208 3.44 9.92 3.12
CA PRO A 208 3.70 11.12 2.36
C PRO A 208 3.16 10.93 0.93
N ALA A 209 2.58 11.99 0.36
CA ALA A 209 2.11 11.92 -1.02
C ALA A 209 3.23 11.48 -1.97
N VAL A 210 2.95 10.54 -2.87
CA VAL A 210 3.94 9.96 -3.81
C VAL A 210 3.63 10.45 -5.22
N ILE A 211 4.66 10.83 -5.97
CA ILE A 211 4.57 11.11 -7.41
C ILE A 211 4.97 9.84 -8.15
N ALA A 212 4.07 9.30 -8.97
CA ALA A 212 4.30 8.04 -9.67
C ALA A 212 3.46 7.92 -10.94
N THR A 213 3.80 6.93 -11.77
CA THR A 213 3.02 6.57 -12.95
C THR A 213 1.72 5.87 -12.56
N GLY A 214 0.72 5.89 -13.45
CA GLY A 214 -0.55 5.20 -13.23
C GLY A 214 -0.38 3.71 -12.86
N THR A 215 0.54 3.01 -13.54
CA THR A 215 0.77 1.58 -13.27
C THR A 215 1.29 1.35 -11.86
N TRP A 216 2.25 2.16 -11.41
CA TRP A 216 2.80 2.04 -10.05
C TRP A 216 1.73 2.34 -8.99
N ILE A 217 0.88 3.34 -9.26
CA ILE A 217 -0.26 3.71 -8.43
C ILE A 217 -1.21 2.50 -8.31
N PHE A 218 -1.60 1.92 -9.44
CA PHE A 218 -2.47 0.76 -9.46
C PHE A 218 -1.89 -0.43 -8.67
N SER A 219 -0.61 -0.75 -8.88
CA SER A 219 0.10 -1.80 -8.14
C SER A 219 0.11 -1.56 -6.62
N ASN A 220 0.40 -0.34 -6.18
CA ASN A 220 0.41 -0.01 -4.75
C ASN A 220 -1.00 -0.09 -4.15
N MET A 221 -2.02 0.27 -4.93
CA MET A 221 -3.41 0.29 -4.46
C MET A 221 -3.96 -1.11 -4.29
N LEU A 222 -3.62 -2.02 -5.20
CA LEU A 222 -3.96 -3.43 -5.06
C LEU A 222 -3.40 -3.99 -3.76
N VAL A 223 -2.13 -3.73 -3.46
CA VAL A 223 -1.51 -4.18 -2.19
C VAL A 223 -2.23 -3.58 -0.97
N ARG A 224 -2.66 -2.32 -1.04
CA ARG A 224 -3.33 -1.63 0.07
C ARG A 224 -4.83 -1.86 0.19
N SER A 225 -5.45 -2.41 -0.83
CA SER A 225 -6.88 -2.69 -0.89
C SER A 225 -7.07 -4.17 -1.17
N PRO A 226 -7.02 -5.01 -0.13
CA PRO A 226 -7.01 -6.46 -0.30
C PRO A 226 -8.26 -6.97 -1.01
N GLU A 227 -9.39 -6.27 -0.85
CA GLU A 227 -10.60 -6.58 -1.61
C GLU A 227 -10.42 -6.41 -3.13
N LEU A 228 -9.57 -5.48 -3.59
CA LEU A 228 -9.25 -5.31 -5.01
C LEU A 228 -8.28 -6.40 -5.49
N MET A 229 -7.40 -6.89 -4.61
CA MET A 229 -6.56 -8.05 -4.88
C MET A 229 -7.35 -9.37 -4.96
N GLN A 230 -8.49 -9.47 -4.29
CA GLN A 230 -9.40 -10.61 -4.43
C GLN A 230 -10.12 -10.60 -5.78
N ASP A 231 -10.24 -9.44 -6.44
CA ASP A 231 -10.71 -9.37 -7.81
C ASP A 231 -9.63 -9.93 -8.75
N LYS A 232 -9.85 -11.16 -9.22
CA LYS A 232 -8.93 -11.90 -10.08
C LYS A 232 -8.63 -11.16 -11.39
N SER A 233 -9.55 -10.33 -11.88
CA SER A 233 -9.34 -9.53 -13.10
C SER A 233 -8.35 -8.41 -12.83
N LEU A 234 -8.52 -7.68 -11.72
CA LEU A 234 -7.65 -6.58 -11.34
C LEU A 234 -6.27 -7.07 -10.85
N ALA A 235 -6.22 -8.15 -10.08
CA ALA A 235 -4.96 -8.76 -9.64
C ALA A 235 -4.07 -9.15 -10.83
N SER A 236 -4.67 -9.64 -11.92
CA SER A 236 -3.92 -9.95 -13.15
C SER A 236 -3.36 -8.71 -13.84
N MET A 237 -3.91 -7.52 -13.61
CA MET A 237 -3.42 -6.27 -14.21
C MET A 237 -2.23 -5.67 -13.43
N ASP A 238 -1.91 -6.15 -12.23
CA ASP A 238 -0.76 -5.67 -11.47
C ASP A 238 0.53 -6.10 -12.17
N ASN A 239 1.19 -5.16 -12.84
CA ASN A 239 2.45 -5.43 -13.52
C ASN A 239 3.59 -5.76 -12.55
N SER A 240 3.45 -5.39 -11.28
CA SER A 240 4.46 -5.68 -10.27
C SER A 240 4.29 -7.05 -9.62
N LEU A 241 3.06 -7.56 -9.57
CA LEU A 241 2.76 -8.90 -9.07
C LEU A 241 3.17 -9.91 -10.14
N VAL A 242 4.28 -10.60 -9.91
CA VAL A 242 4.84 -11.55 -10.88
C VAL A 242 4.45 -12.99 -10.62
N ALA A 243 3.89 -13.26 -9.44
CA ALA A 243 3.33 -14.54 -9.08
C ALA A 243 2.37 -14.39 -7.89
N TYR A 244 1.17 -15.00 -7.95
CA TYR A 244 0.21 -15.00 -6.84
C TYR A 244 -0.56 -16.31 -6.79
N TRP A 245 -0.44 -17.02 -5.67
CA TRP A 245 -1.26 -18.19 -5.36
C TRP A 245 -1.98 -17.96 -4.04
N ASP A 246 -3.31 -18.07 -4.07
CA ASP A 246 -4.19 -17.96 -2.91
C ASP A 246 -4.42 -19.31 -2.21
N MET A 247 -3.84 -20.40 -2.73
CA MET A 247 -4.03 -21.80 -2.30
C MET A 247 -5.46 -22.35 -2.44
N GLU A 248 -6.34 -21.65 -3.16
CA GLU A 248 -7.75 -22.04 -3.33
C GLU A 248 -8.19 -22.10 -4.79
N THR A 249 -7.70 -21.15 -5.60
CA THR A 249 -8.11 -21.02 -6.99
C THR A 249 -7.38 -22.04 -7.82
N LEU A 250 -8.15 -22.93 -8.44
CA LEU A 250 -7.64 -24.00 -9.29
C LEU A 250 -8.04 -23.77 -10.75
N VAL A 251 -7.21 -24.28 -11.66
CA VAL A 251 -7.50 -24.36 -13.09
C VAL A 251 -7.18 -25.76 -13.60
N THR A 252 -7.89 -26.21 -14.63
CA THR A 252 -7.65 -27.51 -15.25
C THR A 252 -6.48 -27.44 -16.23
N SER A 253 -5.52 -28.35 -16.09
CA SER A 253 -4.38 -28.52 -17.00
C SER A 253 -4.21 -30.02 -17.31
N TRP A 254 -4.45 -30.42 -18.56
CA TRP A 254 -4.28 -31.81 -19.04
C TRP A 254 -4.87 -32.89 -18.12
N ALA A 255 -6.12 -32.67 -17.67
CA ALA A 255 -6.89 -33.52 -16.75
C ALA A 255 -6.50 -33.48 -15.25
N LEU A 256 -5.50 -32.68 -14.85
CA LEU A 256 -5.20 -32.40 -13.45
C LEU A 256 -5.71 -31.01 -13.04
N MET A 257 -6.12 -30.88 -11.77
CA MET A 257 -6.36 -29.56 -11.18
C MET A 257 -5.03 -29.01 -10.63
N VAL A 258 -4.62 -27.85 -11.15
CA VAL A 258 -3.39 -27.15 -10.73
C VAL A 258 -3.76 -25.86 -10.02
N LEU A 259 -2.91 -25.42 -9.09
CA LEU A 259 -3.09 -24.14 -8.41
C LEU A 259 -2.82 -23.01 -9.41
N LYS A 260 -3.82 -22.13 -9.57
CA LYS A 260 -3.77 -21.05 -10.56
C LYS A 260 -2.90 -19.91 -10.05
N ASP A 261 -1.98 -19.45 -10.89
CA ASP A 261 -1.34 -18.14 -10.70
C ASP A 261 -2.35 -17.05 -11.08
N LEU A 262 -2.69 -16.20 -10.11
CA LEU A 262 -3.63 -15.09 -10.26
C LEU A 262 -2.96 -13.83 -10.84
N SER A 263 -1.65 -13.84 -11.05
CA SER A 263 -0.96 -12.80 -11.82
C SER A 263 -1.14 -13.00 -13.33
N LYS A 264 -0.72 -12.01 -14.14
CA LYS A 264 -0.70 -12.14 -15.61
C LYS A 264 0.34 -13.12 -16.16
N TYR A 265 1.19 -13.72 -15.32
CA TYR A 265 2.31 -14.54 -15.79
C TYR A 265 2.00 -16.03 -15.89
N TRP A 266 0.84 -16.49 -15.40
CA TRP A 266 0.34 -17.86 -15.57
C TRP A 266 1.32 -18.95 -15.09
N ASN A 267 2.05 -18.70 -14.02
CA ASN A 267 2.96 -19.66 -13.37
C ASN A 267 2.17 -20.71 -12.56
N ASN A 268 1.25 -21.43 -13.19
CA ASN A 268 0.39 -22.39 -12.49
C ASN A 268 1.22 -23.51 -11.84
N TRP A 269 0.82 -23.87 -10.62
CA TRP A 269 1.51 -24.80 -9.74
C TRP A 269 1.03 -26.21 -9.91
N ILE A 270 1.97 -27.11 -10.19
CA ILE A 270 1.71 -28.55 -10.31
C ILE A 270 2.04 -29.21 -8.99
N CYS A 271 1.08 -29.93 -8.42
CA CYS A 271 1.26 -30.72 -7.21
C CYS A 271 1.82 -32.09 -7.55
N TYR A 272 2.70 -32.61 -6.69
CA TYR A 272 3.15 -33.99 -6.77
C TYR A 272 3.05 -34.65 -5.41
N ASN A 273 2.74 -35.94 -5.46
CA ASN A 273 2.95 -36.87 -4.37
C ASN A 273 4.06 -37.82 -4.82
N SER A 274 5.16 -37.85 -4.06
CA SER A 274 6.38 -38.54 -4.46
C SER A 274 6.90 -38.01 -5.81
N TRP A 275 7.03 -38.88 -6.82
CA TRP A 275 7.45 -38.50 -8.18
C TRP A 275 6.30 -38.39 -9.18
N ALA A 276 5.04 -38.55 -8.75
CA ALA A 276 3.87 -38.52 -9.61
C ALA A 276 3.13 -37.18 -9.52
N GLN A 277 2.72 -36.63 -10.67
CA GLN A 277 1.82 -35.47 -10.68
C GLN A 277 0.44 -35.88 -10.16
N VAL A 278 -0.10 -35.08 -9.25
CA VAL A 278 -1.42 -35.28 -8.65
C VAL A 278 -2.24 -34.01 -8.76
N SER A 279 -3.56 -34.14 -8.67
CA SER A 279 -4.42 -32.95 -8.64
C SER A 279 -4.29 -32.25 -7.28
N CYS A 280 -4.06 -30.94 -7.32
CA CYS A 280 -3.90 -30.09 -6.14
C CYS A 280 -5.16 -29.99 -5.27
N ASN A 281 -6.30 -30.51 -5.72
CA ASN A 281 -7.57 -30.53 -4.98
C ASN A 281 -7.87 -31.88 -4.31
N SER A 282 -6.88 -32.77 -4.22
CA SER A 282 -7.05 -34.04 -3.53
C SER A 282 -7.46 -33.83 -2.08
N THR A 283 -8.33 -34.69 -1.58
CA THR A 283 -8.77 -34.74 -0.16
C THR A 283 -8.19 -35.94 0.59
N TRP A 284 -7.64 -36.91 -0.14
CA TRP A 284 -7.13 -38.20 0.40
C TRP A 284 -5.63 -38.40 0.20
N GLN A 285 -5.01 -37.59 -0.65
CA GLN A 285 -3.58 -37.62 -0.94
C GLN A 285 -3.00 -36.23 -0.76
N TRP A 286 -1.73 -36.17 -0.40
CA TRP A 286 -1.00 -34.94 -0.19
C TRP A 286 -0.35 -34.45 -1.51
N PRO A 287 -0.04 -33.14 -1.66
CA PRO A 287 -0.53 -32.06 -0.80
C PRO A 287 -2.05 -31.91 -0.96
N LYS A 288 -2.74 -31.57 0.13
CA LYS A 288 -4.22 -31.58 0.15
C LYS A 288 -4.78 -30.23 0.56
N ILE A 289 -5.95 -29.91 0.03
CA ILE A 289 -6.68 -28.72 0.47
C ILE A 289 -7.42 -29.06 1.77
N ALA A 290 -7.15 -28.29 2.82
CA ALA A 290 -7.85 -28.35 4.08
C ALA A 290 -8.76 -27.12 4.25
N ILE A 291 -9.88 -27.31 4.94
CA ILE A 291 -10.74 -26.21 5.39
C ILE A 291 -10.15 -25.72 6.71
N GLY A 292 -9.64 -24.49 6.72
CA GLY A 292 -9.13 -23.88 7.95
C GLY A 292 -10.27 -23.60 8.94
N ASN A 293 -10.05 -23.87 10.22
CA ASN A 293 -11.01 -23.53 11.28
C ASN A 293 -11.06 -22.02 11.61
N TRP A 294 -10.26 -21.19 10.92
CA TRP A 294 -10.10 -19.78 11.23
C TRP A 294 -10.03 -18.95 9.95
N LYS A 295 -11.13 -18.22 9.71
CA LYS A 295 -11.40 -17.30 8.60
C LYS A 295 -11.78 -17.98 7.28
N THR A 296 -12.60 -17.29 6.49
CA THR A 296 -13.21 -17.79 5.26
C THR A 296 -12.14 -18.10 4.22
N GLY A 297 -11.73 -19.36 4.11
CA GLY A 297 -10.75 -19.79 3.12
C GLY A 297 -10.36 -21.26 3.20
N LYS A 298 -9.65 -21.71 2.17
CA LYS A 298 -9.02 -23.02 2.02
C LYS A 298 -7.51 -22.84 2.13
N MET A 299 -6.86 -23.74 2.84
CA MET A 299 -5.40 -23.76 2.92
C MET A 299 -4.87 -25.03 2.25
N MET A 300 -3.61 -25.02 1.84
CA MET A 300 -2.94 -26.24 1.43
C MET A 300 -2.07 -26.75 2.58
N THR A 301 -2.23 -28.01 2.92
CA THR A 301 -1.47 -28.64 4.01
C THR A 301 -0.52 -29.68 3.42
N PHE A 302 0.64 -29.81 4.05
CA PHE A 302 1.64 -30.82 3.72
C PHE A 302 2.04 -31.58 4.97
N ASP A 303 2.28 -32.88 4.84
CA ASP A 303 2.58 -33.75 5.98
C ASP A 303 4.08 -33.82 6.34
N GLY A 304 4.97 -33.43 5.44
CA GLY A 304 6.42 -33.53 5.64
C GLY A 304 7.04 -34.84 5.16
N VAL A 305 6.31 -35.67 4.39
CA VAL A 305 6.75 -36.98 3.92
C VAL A 305 7.26 -36.98 2.49
N ASP A 306 6.47 -36.76 1.42
CA ASP A 306 7.01 -36.77 0.04
C ASP A 306 6.28 -35.89 -0.99
N ASP A 307 5.62 -34.82 -0.55
CA ASP A 307 4.75 -33.96 -1.34
C ASP A 307 5.32 -32.57 -1.63
N TRP A 308 5.47 -32.19 -2.90
CA TRP A 308 5.93 -30.85 -3.26
C TRP A 308 5.06 -30.18 -4.30
N ILE A 309 5.30 -28.90 -4.53
CA ILE A 309 4.66 -28.14 -5.59
C ILE A 309 5.72 -27.39 -6.37
N LYS A 310 5.53 -27.34 -7.69
CA LYS A 310 6.55 -26.82 -8.58
C LYS A 310 5.98 -26.01 -9.73
N VAL A 311 6.70 -24.93 -10.08
CA VAL A 311 6.66 -24.30 -11.41
C VAL A 311 7.96 -24.57 -12.12
N ILE A 312 7.85 -24.99 -13.37
CA ILE A 312 9.00 -25.17 -14.24
C ILE A 312 9.54 -23.80 -14.65
N ASN A 313 10.77 -23.50 -14.22
CA ASN A 313 11.55 -22.31 -14.56
C ASN A 313 10.74 -21.01 -14.86
N PRO A 314 9.96 -20.48 -13.88
CA PRO A 314 9.14 -19.29 -14.10
C PRO A 314 10.01 -18.06 -14.35
N GLN A 315 9.94 -17.49 -15.57
CA GLN A 315 10.78 -16.36 -15.97
C GLN A 315 10.44 -15.07 -15.22
N SER A 316 9.19 -14.91 -14.76
CA SER A 316 8.73 -13.69 -14.10
C SER A 316 9.34 -13.46 -12.72
N VAL A 317 9.97 -14.50 -12.13
CA VAL A 317 10.65 -14.45 -10.83
C VAL A 317 12.17 -14.64 -10.96
N ASN A 318 12.71 -14.38 -12.14
CA ASN A 318 14.14 -14.45 -12.43
C ASN A 318 14.88 -13.19 -12.00
N PHE A 319 14.96 -12.97 -10.68
CA PHE A 319 15.56 -11.76 -10.14
C PHE A 319 17.07 -11.81 -10.15
N ASP A 320 17.73 -10.90 -10.86
CA ASP A 320 19.19 -10.79 -10.80
C ASP A 320 19.67 -10.04 -9.54
N TYR A 321 20.97 -9.97 -9.30
CA TYR A 321 21.56 -9.43 -8.07
C TYR A 321 21.12 -8.00 -7.74
N ASN A 322 20.95 -7.17 -8.77
CA ASN A 322 20.58 -5.76 -8.67
C ASN A 322 19.06 -5.51 -8.74
N GLU A 323 18.23 -6.54 -8.95
CA GLU A 323 16.79 -6.38 -9.09
C GLU A 323 16.08 -6.39 -7.73
N ASN A 324 15.22 -5.40 -7.54
CA ASN A 324 14.39 -5.28 -6.34
C ASN A 324 13.19 -6.22 -6.45
N HIS A 325 12.84 -6.86 -5.35
CA HIS A 325 11.69 -7.77 -5.32
C HIS A 325 11.22 -8.00 -3.89
N THR A 326 10.01 -8.51 -3.77
CA THR A 326 9.37 -8.86 -2.50
C THR A 326 8.80 -10.26 -2.59
N VAL A 327 9.03 -11.08 -1.57
CA VAL A 327 8.44 -12.40 -1.40
C VAL A 327 7.58 -12.37 -0.14
N TYR A 328 6.28 -12.59 -0.31
CA TYR A 328 5.30 -12.70 0.77
C TYR A 328 4.81 -14.14 0.90
N ILE A 329 4.79 -14.66 2.12
CA ILE A 329 4.32 -16.01 2.45
C ILE A 329 3.49 -15.94 3.72
N LYS A 330 2.25 -16.42 3.67
CA LYS A 330 1.38 -16.60 4.83
C LYS A 330 1.24 -18.07 5.14
N MET A 331 1.74 -18.47 6.31
CA MET A 331 1.87 -19.87 6.66
C MET A 331 1.79 -20.13 8.17
N LYS A 332 1.38 -21.35 8.51
CA LYS A 332 1.44 -21.90 9.87
C LYS A 332 2.38 -23.11 9.85
N MET A 333 3.28 -23.17 10.81
CA MET A 333 4.44 -24.06 10.77
C MET A 333 4.50 -24.91 12.03
N ALA A 334 4.83 -26.19 11.89
CA ALA A 334 5.12 -27.04 13.04
C ALA A 334 6.53 -26.75 13.58
N THR A 335 6.71 -26.73 14.90
CA THR A 335 8.05 -26.56 15.50
C THR A 335 8.98 -27.73 15.15
N ASN A 336 8.45 -28.95 15.18
CA ASN A 336 9.21 -30.17 14.89
C ASN A 336 8.96 -30.63 13.46
N GLN A 337 10.05 -30.71 12.69
CA GLN A 337 10.02 -31.17 11.31
C GLN A 337 10.31 -32.67 11.22
N LEU A 338 9.57 -33.38 10.37
CA LEU A 338 9.73 -34.83 10.22
C LEU A 338 11.02 -35.19 9.47
N ASP A 339 11.29 -34.50 8.36
CA ASP A 339 12.51 -34.74 7.56
C ASP A 339 13.71 -34.00 8.17
N THR A 340 14.43 -34.73 9.03
CA THR A 340 15.64 -34.29 9.72
C THR A 340 16.88 -35.11 9.36
N ASN A 341 16.87 -35.77 8.20
CA ASN A 341 17.94 -36.68 7.77
C ASN A 341 19.34 -36.08 8.03
N TYR A 342 20.18 -36.90 8.68
CA TYR A 342 21.30 -36.66 9.62
C TYR A 342 22.32 -35.51 9.43
N SER A 343 22.10 -34.49 8.59
CA SER A 343 22.98 -33.30 8.51
C SER A 343 22.30 -32.02 8.06
N PHE A 344 21.00 -32.04 7.71
CA PHE A 344 20.30 -30.82 7.32
C PHE A 344 19.73 -30.12 8.55
N ASN A 345 20.33 -28.98 8.91
CA ASN A 345 19.88 -28.10 9.98
C ASN A 345 18.85 -27.06 9.49
N TYR A 346 18.21 -27.31 8.33
CA TYR A 346 17.15 -26.48 7.79
C TYR A 346 16.19 -27.26 6.89
N ASN A 347 14.97 -26.75 6.75
CA ASN A 347 13.94 -27.22 5.82
C ASN A 347 13.59 -26.13 4.79
N CYS A 348 13.09 -26.56 3.64
CA CYS A 348 12.81 -25.70 2.48
C CYS A 348 11.35 -25.21 2.52
N ILE A 349 11.16 -23.88 2.44
CA ILE A 349 9.82 -23.29 2.35
C ILE A 349 9.53 -22.91 0.90
N LEU A 350 10.42 -22.11 0.29
CA LEU A 350 10.36 -21.68 -1.10
C LEU A 350 11.76 -21.66 -1.70
N GLU A 351 12.00 -22.42 -2.76
CA GLU A 351 13.33 -22.62 -3.34
C GLU A 351 13.30 -22.29 -4.83
N LYS A 352 14.12 -21.33 -5.28
CA LYS A 352 14.50 -21.19 -6.69
C LYS A 352 15.93 -21.68 -6.88
N TRP A 353 16.13 -22.96 -6.57
CA TRP A 353 17.46 -23.56 -6.46
C TRP A 353 17.48 -25.04 -6.84
N TRP A 354 18.49 -25.46 -7.60
CA TRP A 354 18.84 -26.86 -7.83
C TRP A 354 20.26 -27.18 -7.33
N SER A 355 21.23 -26.33 -7.65
CA SER A 355 22.64 -26.51 -7.24
C SER A 355 23.38 -25.17 -7.26
N TRP A 356 24.35 -25.03 -6.34
CA TRP A 356 25.21 -23.85 -6.17
C TRP A 356 24.46 -22.57 -5.76
N TRP A 357 24.44 -21.56 -6.61
CA TRP A 357 23.91 -20.22 -6.40
C TRP A 357 22.44 -20.08 -6.81
N TYR A 358 21.75 -19.08 -6.26
CA TYR A 358 20.31 -18.90 -6.38
C TYR A 358 19.89 -17.43 -6.18
N PRO A 359 18.90 -16.95 -6.94
CA PRO A 359 18.39 -15.58 -6.82
C PRO A 359 17.75 -15.36 -5.46
N PHE A 360 17.06 -16.36 -4.93
CA PHE A 360 16.48 -16.34 -3.60
C PHE A 360 16.06 -17.74 -3.14
N VAL A 361 16.06 -17.93 -1.81
CA VAL A 361 15.43 -19.05 -1.11
C VAL A 361 14.82 -18.56 0.20
N VAL A 362 13.76 -19.22 0.64
CA VAL A 362 13.17 -19.08 1.98
C VAL A 362 13.23 -20.43 2.66
N ARG A 363 13.82 -20.46 3.86
CA ARG A 363 14.12 -21.68 4.60
C ARG A 363 13.83 -21.51 6.08
N LEU A 364 13.60 -22.64 6.75
CA LEU A 364 13.46 -22.71 8.19
C LEU A 364 14.70 -23.35 8.79
N ASN A 365 15.35 -22.71 9.76
CA ASN A 365 16.25 -23.41 10.68
C ASN A 365 15.43 -24.37 11.54
N ASN A 366 15.67 -25.66 11.37
CA ASN A 366 14.90 -26.69 12.04
C ASN A 366 15.45 -27.00 13.44
N GLN A 367 14.86 -27.98 14.11
CA GLN A 367 15.22 -28.35 15.48
C GLN A 367 16.68 -28.81 15.65
N ASN A 368 17.37 -29.18 14.57
CA ASN A 368 18.79 -29.58 14.60
C ASN A 368 19.75 -28.41 14.41
N ASN A 369 19.23 -27.20 14.16
CA ASN A 369 20.04 -25.99 14.04
C ASN A 369 20.45 -25.44 15.41
N ALA A 370 21.59 -24.76 15.47
CA ALA A 370 22.00 -24.02 16.66
C ALA A 370 21.02 -22.88 17.02
N ASN A 371 20.33 -22.32 16.01
CA ASN A 371 19.30 -21.29 16.16
C ASN A 371 17.99 -21.78 15.52
N PRO A 372 17.28 -22.73 16.17
CA PRO A 372 16.09 -23.36 15.61
C PRO A 372 14.90 -22.37 15.55
N ASN A 373 13.88 -22.74 14.78
CA ASN A 373 12.62 -22.01 14.66
C ASN A 373 12.75 -20.60 14.09
N LYS A 374 13.80 -20.36 13.31
CA LYS A 374 14.04 -19.10 12.61
C LYS A 374 13.84 -19.29 11.11
N VAL A 375 12.86 -18.60 10.56
CA VAL A 375 12.73 -18.48 9.11
C VAL A 375 13.77 -17.48 8.62
N TYR A 376 14.38 -17.76 7.48
CA TYR A 376 15.31 -16.86 6.84
C TYR A 376 15.11 -16.81 5.34
N TYR A 377 15.51 -15.68 4.79
CA TYR A 377 15.57 -15.47 3.36
C TYR A 377 17.04 -15.29 2.98
N ALA A 378 17.48 -16.00 1.95
CA ALA A 378 18.87 -15.95 1.51
C ALA A 378 18.97 -15.75 0.00
N ARG A 379 20.04 -15.09 -0.40
CA ARG A 379 20.50 -14.99 -1.78
C ARG A 379 21.93 -15.46 -1.84
N TYR A 380 22.27 -16.12 -2.93
CA TYR A 380 23.63 -16.52 -3.18
C TYR A 380 23.93 -16.24 -4.64
N ASP A 381 24.85 -15.33 -4.92
CA ASP A 381 25.40 -15.20 -6.26
C ASP A 381 26.54 -16.22 -6.47
N THR A 382 27.31 -16.10 -7.54
CA THR A 382 28.44 -17.02 -7.78
C THR A 382 29.56 -16.97 -6.73
N VAL A 383 29.55 -15.99 -5.81
CA VAL A 383 30.65 -15.63 -4.90
C VAL A 383 30.19 -15.40 -3.45
N ASN A 384 29.16 -14.60 -3.24
CA ASN A 384 28.70 -14.03 -1.98
C ASN A 384 27.30 -14.56 -1.61
N LEU A 385 27.20 -15.09 -0.39
CA LEU A 385 25.94 -15.51 0.22
C LEU A 385 25.51 -14.49 1.28
N THR A 386 24.30 -13.96 1.14
CA THR A 386 23.67 -13.09 2.14
C THR A 386 22.38 -13.75 2.64
N ALA A 387 22.15 -13.76 3.96
CA ALA A 387 20.89 -14.23 4.54
C ALA A 387 20.39 -13.29 5.64
N VAL A 388 19.08 -13.00 5.62
CA VAL A 388 18.36 -12.26 6.67
C VAL A 388 17.50 -13.23 7.47
N TYR A 389 17.64 -13.21 8.79
CA TYR A 389 17.01 -14.16 9.71
C TYR A 389 15.92 -13.50 10.54
N ASP A 390 14.84 -14.24 10.81
CA ASP A 390 13.86 -13.86 11.80
C ASP A 390 14.53 -13.73 13.18
N THR A 391 14.21 -12.66 13.91
CA THR A 391 14.78 -12.38 15.23
C THR A 391 13.99 -13.05 16.34
N VAL A 392 12.73 -13.41 16.10
CA VAL A 392 11.85 -14.02 17.11
C VAL A 392 11.28 -15.33 16.57
N ALA A 393 11.27 -16.40 17.37
CA ALA A 393 10.66 -17.66 16.91
C ALA A 393 9.18 -17.45 16.54
N TYR A 394 8.65 -18.22 15.60
CA TYR A 394 7.23 -18.16 15.26
C TYR A 394 6.35 -18.85 16.30
N ASN A 395 5.08 -18.46 16.32
CA ASN A 395 4.07 -19.15 17.09
C ASN A 395 3.47 -20.27 16.21
N GLU A 396 3.61 -21.52 16.63
CA GLU A 396 3.08 -22.70 15.92
C GLU A 396 1.55 -22.77 15.92
N SER A 397 0.87 -22.04 16.82
CA SER A 397 -0.60 -22.05 16.93
C SER A 397 -1.28 -21.07 15.97
N SER A 398 -0.52 -20.16 15.34
CA SER A 398 -1.05 -19.08 14.51
C SER A 398 -0.37 -19.02 13.15
N TYR A 399 -1.09 -18.51 12.16
CA TYR A 399 -0.47 -18.08 10.91
C TYR A 399 0.51 -16.94 11.18
N ASN A 400 1.59 -16.94 10.42
CA ASN A 400 2.58 -15.89 10.40
C ASN A 400 2.69 -15.37 8.97
N ASP A 401 2.62 -14.05 8.82
CA ASP A 401 2.88 -13.35 7.58
C ASP A 401 4.36 -13.01 7.51
N TYR A 402 5.10 -13.63 6.59
CA TYR A 402 6.50 -13.30 6.33
C TYR A 402 6.61 -12.47 5.06
N VAL A 403 7.33 -11.35 5.14
CA VAL A 403 7.64 -10.50 3.99
C VAL A 403 9.15 -10.31 3.91
N PHE A 404 9.75 -10.78 2.83
CA PHE A 404 11.17 -10.62 2.54
C PHE A 404 11.34 -9.65 1.39
N ILE A 405 12.18 -8.64 1.57
CA ILE A 405 12.33 -7.55 0.61
C ILE A 405 13.80 -7.42 0.25
N LYS A 406 14.09 -7.51 -1.05
CA LYS A 406 15.33 -7.02 -1.63
C LYS A 406 15.10 -5.62 -2.17
N SER A 407 15.75 -4.63 -1.56
CA SER A 407 15.70 -3.22 -1.94
C SER A 407 17.11 -2.62 -2.02
N ASN A 408 17.57 -2.36 -3.24
CA ASN A 408 18.94 -1.97 -3.56
C ASN A 408 19.91 -2.95 -2.88
N SER A 409 20.85 -2.51 -2.05
CA SER A 409 21.76 -3.42 -1.32
C SER A 409 21.21 -3.88 0.04
N ASN A 410 19.89 -3.89 0.28
CA ASN A 410 19.32 -4.30 1.57
C ASN A 410 18.39 -5.51 1.41
N LEU A 411 18.53 -6.48 2.29
CA LEU A 411 17.54 -7.51 2.57
C LEU A 411 16.83 -7.16 3.87
N ASN A 412 15.52 -7.03 3.84
CA ASN A 412 14.69 -6.78 5.02
C ASN A 412 13.69 -7.92 5.22
N LEU A 413 13.38 -8.21 6.47
CA LEU A 413 12.41 -9.22 6.89
C LEU A 413 11.39 -8.55 7.79
N TYR A 414 10.12 -8.72 7.44
CA TYR A 414 8.97 -8.34 8.25
C TYR A 414 8.19 -9.59 8.63
N LYS A 415 7.65 -9.59 9.84
CA LYS A 415 6.80 -10.65 10.37
C LYS A 415 5.54 -10.04 10.94
N ASN A 416 4.37 -10.48 10.47
CA ASN A 416 3.06 -9.97 10.89
C ASN A 416 2.95 -8.44 10.78
N GLY A 417 3.53 -7.88 9.70
CA GLY A 417 3.53 -6.44 9.43
C GLY A 417 4.57 -5.64 10.22
N ILE A 418 5.33 -6.28 11.11
CA ILE A 418 6.33 -5.62 11.96
C ILE A 418 7.72 -5.89 11.39
N TYR A 419 8.55 -4.84 11.31
CA TYR A 419 9.95 -4.98 10.93
C TYR A 419 10.69 -5.90 11.90
N GLY A 420 11.29 -6.97 11.39
CA GLY A 420 12.02 -7.96 12.18
C GLY A 420 13.53 -7.72 12.16
N SER A 421 14.12 -7.68 10.96
CA SER A 421 15.56 -7.53 10.77
C SER A 421 15.92 -7.06 9.36
N GLY A 422 17.17 -6.63 9.20
CA GLY A 422 17.73 -6.29 7.90
C GLY A 422 19.23 -6.52 7.85
N ILE A 423 19.76 -6.74 6.65
CA ILE A 423 21.19 -6.95 6.38
C ILE A 423 21.54 -6.40 5.00
N THR A 424 22.77 -5.96 4.83
CA THR A 424 23.28 -5.55 3.52
C THR A 424 23.45 -6.77 2.61
N ASP A 425 22.79 -6.78 1.45
CA ASP A 425 23.06 -7.74 0.38
C ASP A 425 24.39 -7.40 -0.29
N ILE A 426 25.37 -8.28 -0.11
CA ILE A 426 26.71 -8.17 -0.69
C ILE A 426 26.85 -8.92 -2.03
N SER A 427 25.73 -9.37 -2.61
CA SER A 427 25.74 -9.94 -3.96
C SER A 427 26.18 -8.90 -5.00
N VAL A 428 27.16 -9.24 -5.83
CA VAL A 428 27.77 -8.36 -6.85
C VAL A 428 27.76 -8.96 -8.25
N SER A 429 27.43 -10.26 -8.37
CA SER A 429 27.47 -11.02 -9.62
C SER A 429 26.12 -11.67 -9.92
N THR A 430 25.97 -12.18 -11.13
CA THR A 430 24.68 -12.71 -11.58
C THR A 430 24.22 -13.91 -10.77
N THR A 431 22.92 -13.96 -10.51
CA THR A 431 22.28 -15.10 -9.81
C THR A 431 21.75 -16.14 -10.79
N LYS A 432 21.55 -17.39 -10.34
CA LYS A 432 21.13 -18.48 -11.23
C LYS A 432 19.62 -18.51 -11.43
N ASN A 433 19.16 -17.99 -12.56
CA ASN A 433 17.73 -17.77 -12.78
C ASN A 433 17.00 -18.84 -13.62
N ASN A 434 17.66 -19.91 -14.03
CA ASN A 434 17.04 -20.94 -14.88
C ASN A 434 16.51 -22.17 -14.11
N TRP A 435 16.27 -22.02 -12.80
CA TRP A 435 15.75 -23.09 -11.95
C TRP A 435 14.25 -23.02 -11.74
N ASP A 436 13.66 -24.19 -11.53
CA ASP A 436 12.29 -24.37 -11.07
C ASP A 436 12.06 -23.65 -9.74
N LEU A 437 10.85 -23.12 -9.56
CA LEU A 437 10.39 -22.58 -8.29
C LEU A 437 9.62 -23.69 -7.57
N ILE A 438 10.13 -24.10 -6.41
CA ILE A 438 9.60 -25.22 -5.64
C ILE A 438 9.20 -24.75 -4.26
N ILE A 439 8.15 -25.36 -3.75
CA ILE A 439 7.73 -25.22 -2.37
C ILE A 439 7.96 -26.53 -1.63
N TRP A 440 8.21 -26.39 -0.32
CA TRP A 440 8.25 -27.46 0.67
C TRP A 440 9.48 -28.38 0.63
N ALA A 441 10.09 -28.58 -0.53
CA ALA A 441 11.32 -29.35 -0.66
C ALA A 441 12.35 -28.63 -1.53
N ASP A 442 13.57 -29.14 -1.49
CA ASP A 442 14.53 -28.88 -2.56
C ASP A 442 14.14 -29.63 -3.84
N ASN A 443 14.84 -29.30 -4.92
CA ASN A 443 14.69 -29.92 -6.24
C ASN A 443 15.01 -31.44 -6.29
N GLY A 444 15.66 -31.98 -5.26
CA GLY A 444 15.93 -33.41 -5.09
C GLY A 444 14.93 -34.14 -4.19
N ASN A 445 13.81 -33.50 -3.82
CA ASN A 445 12.78 -33.98 -2.91
C ASN A 445 13.34 -34.29 -1.51
N LYS A 446 14.13 -33.36 -0.95
CA LYS A 446 14.69 -33.43 0.40
C LYS A 446 14.38 -32.15 1.19
N ARG A 447 14.67 -32.17 2.50
CA ARG A 447 14.53 -31.02 3.42
C ARG A 447 13.08 -30.57 3.54
N ARG A 448 12.20 -31.56 3.60
CA ARG A 448 10.74 -31.47 3.52
C ARG A 448 10.14 -30.86 4.78
N PHE A 449 9.00 -30.17 4.68
CA PHE A 449 8.56 -29.26 5.75
C PHE A 449 7.08 -29.44 6.15
N THR A 450 6.73 -29.89 7.36
CA THR A 450 5.33 -30.01 7.81
C THR A 450 4.73 -28.64 8.15
N TRP A 451 3.67 -28.24 7.44
CA TRP A 451 3.07 -26.90 7.54
C TRP A 451 1.71 -26.79 6.81
N ASP A 452 1.02 -25.69 7.11
CA ASP A 452 -0.12 -25.19 6.36
C ASP A 452 0.27 -23.88 5.66
N ILE A 453 -0.06 -23.75 4.38
CA ILE A 453 0.13 -22.53 3.61
C ILE A 453 -1.22 -21.95 3.17
N ASP A 454 -1.38 -20.65 3.37
CA ASP A 454 -2.57 -19.90 2.97
C ASP A 454 -2.30 -19.05 1.73
N GLU A 455 -1.13 -18.43 1.62
CA GLU A 455 -0.91 -17.48 0.53
C GLU A 455 0.57 -17.28 0.18
N ILE A 456 0.87 -17.14 -1.12
CA ILE A 456 2.17 -16.65 -1.61
C ILE A 456 1.97 -15.57 -2.65
N ARG A 457 2.71 -14.46 -2.49
CA ARG A 457 2.83 -13.41 -3.50
C ARG A 457 4.29 -13.07 -3.75
N ILE A 458 4.63 -12.83 -5.00
CA ILE A 458 5.96 -12.36 -5.39
C ILE A 458 5.79 -11.10 -6.23
N TYR A 459 6.49 -10.03 -5.85
CA TYR A 459 6.50 -8.76 -6.56
C TYR A 459 7.90 -8.48 -7.12
N ASN A 460 7.99 -7.94 -8.34
CA ASN A 460 9.25 -7.50 -8.96
C ASN A 460 9.70 -6.09 -8.51
N ARG A 461 9.30 -5.70 -7.31
CA ARG A 461 9.67 -4.44 -6.67
C ARG A 461 9.75 -4.63 -5.17
N ALA A 462 10.46 -3.71 -4.51
CA ALA A 462 10.41 -3.58 -3.07
C ALA A 462 9.07 -2.94 -2.66
N LEU A 463 8.36 -3.56 -1.72
CA LEU A 463 7.21 -2.96 -1.06
C LEU A 463 7.65 -1.98 0.05
N SER A 464 6.88 -0.93 0.27
CA SER A 464 7.05 0.02 1.39
C SER A 464 6.42 -0.49 2.69
N ASP A 465 6.82 0.06 3.84
CA ASP A 465 6.34 -0.35 5.17
C ASP A 465 4.81 -0.34 5.32
N SER A 466 4.15 0.63 4.70
CA SER A 466 2.69 0.72 4.68
C SER A 466 2.02 -0.24 3.72
N GLU A 467 2.67 -0.56 2.59
CA GLU A 467 2.19 -1.63 1.72
C GLU A 467 2.28 -2.98 2.43
N ILE A 468 3.37 -3.23 3.16
CA ILE A 468 3.54 -4.43 3.99
C ILE A 468 2.46 -4.47 5.07
N SER A 469 2.26 -3.37 5.79
CA SER A 469 1.23 -3.28 6.83
C SER A 469 -0.16 -3.55 6.26
N ALA A 470 -0.48 -3.05 5.07
CA ALA A 470 -1.78 -3.30 4.45
C ALA A 470 -1.91 -4.74 3.93
N LEU A 471 -0.83 -5.30 3.39
CA LEU A 471 -0.76 -6.68 2.93
C LEU A 471 -1.02 -7.66 4.09
N THR A 472 -0.39 -7.48 5.25
CA THR A 472 -0.54 -8.38 6.41
C THR A 472 -1.82 -8.12 7.20
N ASN A 473 -2.36 -6.90 7.20
CA ASN A 473 -3.65 -6.58 7.82
C ASN A 473 -4.85 -6.89 6.91
N SER A 474 -4.59 -7.44 5.72
CA SER A 474 -5.67 -7.88 4.85
C SER A 474 -6.52 -8.94 5.54
N VAL A 475 -7.75 -8.56 5.89
CA VAL A 475 -8.73 -9.51 6.40
C VAL A 475 -9.19 -10.35 5.21
N LYS A 476 -8.56 -11.51 5.02
CA LYS A 476 -9.33 -12.71 4.66
C LYS A 476 -10.03 -13.21 5.90
#